data_AF-A0A534IEL1-F1
#
_entry.id   AF-A0A534IEL1-F1
#
_cell.length_a   1.000
_cell.length_b   1.000
_cell.length_c   1.000
_cell.angle_alpha   90.00
_cell.angle_beta   90.00
_cell.angle_gamma   90.00
#
_symmetry.space_group_name_H-M   'P 1'
#
loop_
_entity.id
_entity.type
_entity.pdbx_description
1 polymer ?
#
loop_
_entity_poly.entity_id
_entity_poly.type
_entity_poly.pdbx_seq_one_letter_code
_entity_poly.pdbx_strand_id
1 'polypeptide(L)'
;MGRFVGGPRGRRRGFRIAVFLIVAVAMGGAFGVPVLASRQTPAVDSSVPVMLDTNPTGLQLALDGSPMIAPQTFNCQVGSTHSVDTSSPQAGGSSSRRWVFSRWSDGYSQRARSFVCDVAVTYVAEFIQQSLLTFDTSPPGLMIEEDGTLFAAPQAFWWEEGTVHSVMCVDPPSGWTFQHWDDGRTENPRLFVTSGPEDRTCIYGPGPVPIYATGPRHNLTVTRGAWDPRAAATTTPPVAIWWLDLALPGRRA
;
A
#
# COMPACT_ATOMS: atom_id res chain seq x y z
N MET A 1 53.65 48.84 108.52
CA MET A 1 53.65 49.37 107.14
C MET A 1 53.76 48.20 106.16
N GLY A 2 52.63 47.52 105.88
CA GLY A 2 52.55 46.42 104.90
C GLY A 2 52.07 46.97 103.55
N ARG A 3 52.69 46.72 102.39
CA ARG A 3 52.99 45.47 101.65
C ARG A 3 51.75 44.78 101.03
N PHE A 4 51.62 45.00 99.71
CA PHE A 4 51.71 44.01 98.63
C PHE A 4 50.44 43.52 97.87
N VAL A 5 50.67 43.48 96.54
CA VAL A 5 50.19 42.58 95.46
C VAL A 5 48.78 42.81 94.88
N GLY A 6 48.76 42.98 93.54
CA GLY A 6 47.57 43.01 92.70
C GLY A 6 47.01 41.64 92.34
N GLY A 7 45.75 41.64 91.90
CA GLY A 7 45.04 40.47 91.38
C GLY A 7 44.26 40.79 90.08
N PRO A 8 43.94 39.79 89.23
CA PRO A 8 43.38 40.02 87.90
C PRO A 8 41.90 39.63 87.68
N ARG A 9 41.32 40.22 86.63
CA ARG A 9 40.33 39.75 85.61
C ARG A 9 38.92 39.25 86.01
N GLY A 10 37.91 39.79 85.30
CA GLY A 10 36.60 39.16 85.06
C GLY A 10 35.65 40.02 84.21
N ARG A 11 35.38 39.62 82.96
CA ARG A 11 34.41 40.26 82.03
C ARG A 11 32.97 40.12 82.56
N ARG A 12 32.24 41.23 82.68
CA ARG A 12 30.81 41.26 83.05
C ARG A 12 29.94 41.07 81.80
N ARG A 13 29.18 39.95 81.74
CA ARG A 13 28.05 39.80 80.81
C ARG A 13 26.86 40.54 81.42
N GLY A 14 26.28 41.48 80.67
CA GLY A 14 25.14 42.28 81.10
C GLY A 14 23.88 41.43 81.24
N PHE A 15 23.32 41.42 82.46
CA PHE A 15 22.01 40.88 82.78
C PHE A 15 21.06 42.08 82.89
N ARG A 16 20.02 42.15 82.07
CA ARG A 16 18.94 43.12 82.25
C ARG A 16 17.66 42.34 82.53
N ILE A 17 17.26 42.36 83.81
CA ILE A 17 15.90 42.04 84.26
C ILE A 17 15.09 43.34 84.15
N ALA A 18 13.98 43.31 83.43
CA ALA A 18 12.92 44.30 83.55
C ALA A 18 11.61 43.55 83.85
N VAL A 19 10.99 43.92 84.96
CA VAL A 19 9.71 43.39 85.44
C VAL A 19 8.57 44.29 84.93
N PHE A 20 7.47 43.60 84.64
CA PHE A 20 6.27 43.91 83.87
C PHE A 20 5.51 45.23 84.13
N LEU A 21 4.95 45.77 83.04
CA LEU A 21 3.65 46.46 83.04
C LEU A 21 2.71 45.65 82.13
N ILE A 22 1.58 45.19 82.67
CA ILE A 22 0.56 44.43 81.93
C ILE A 22 -0.36 45.43 81.24
N VAL A 23 -0.38 45.39 79.90
CA VAL A 23 -1.50 45.91 79.10
C VAL A 23 -2.10 44.71 78.38
N ALA A 24 -3.33 44.36 78.74
CA ALA A 24 -4.08 43.32 78.08
C ALA A 24 -4.49 43.78 76.68
N VAL A 25 -4.00 43.12 75.64
CA VAL A 25 -4.52 43.21 74.28
C VAL A 25 -4.98 41.81 73.89
N ALA A 26 -6.24 41.70 73.48
CA ALA A 26 -6.90 40.45 73.15
C ALA A 26 -6.13 39.69 72.05
N MET A 27 -5.65 38.49 72.36
CA MET A 27 -5.21 37.55 71.34
C MET A 27 -6.45 36.92 70.72
N GLY A 28 -6.75 37.30 69.47
CA GLY A 28 -7.63 36.50 68.62
C GLY A 28 -6.99 35.14 68.42
N GLY A 29 -7.51 34.12 69.10
CA GLY A 29 -7.12 32.73 68.90
C GLY A 29 -7.52 32.29 67.50
N ALA A 30 -6.55 32.23 66.58
CA ALA A 30 -6.71 31.48 65.35
C ALA A 30 -6.62 29.99 65.72
N PHE A 31 -7.76 29.33 65.83
CA PHE A 31 -7.84 27.87 65.79
C PHE A 31 -7.32 27.44 64.42
N GLY A 32 -6.04 27.06 64.37
CA GLY A 32 -5.47 26.37 63.23
C GLY A 32 -6.20 25.04 63.09
N VAL A 33 -7.15 24.97 62.16
CA VAL A 33 -7.66 23.69 61.69
C VAL A 33 -6.45 22.93 61.15
N PRO A 34 -6.10 21.73 61.65
CA PRO A 34 -5.07 20.95 61.00
C PRO A 34 -5.60 20.64 59.59
N VAL A 35 -4.99 21.27 58.58
CA VAL A 35 -5.15 20.82 57.21
C VAL A 35 -4.59 19.40 57.21
N LEU A 36 -5.49 18.43 57.14
CA LEU A 36 -5.13 17.07 56.82
C LEU A 36 -4.38 17.15 55.48
N ALA A 37 -3.08 16.91 55.51
CA ALA A 37 -2.34 16.62 54.30
C ALA A 37 -3.07 15.44 53.66
N SER A 38 -3.72 15.67 52.52
CA SER A 38 -4.25 14.60 51.71
C SER A 38 -3.09 13.64 51.48
N ARG A 39 -3.20 12.40 51.98
CA ARG A 39 -2.32 11.33 51.53
C ARG A 39 -2.67 11.15 50.06
N GLN A 40 -1.92 11.80 49.20
CA GLN A 40 -1.88 11.48 47.78
C GLN A 40 -1.41 10.03 47.73
N THR A 41 -2.34 9.09 47.54
CA THR A 41 -1.98 7.74 47.12
C THR A 41 -1.07 7.90 45.90
N PRO A 42 0.15 7.37 45.89
CA PRO A 42 0.92 7.35 44.66
C PRO A 42 0.04 6.65 43.62
N ALA A 43 -0.30 7.36 42.54
CA ALA A 43 -0.83 6.69 41.36
C ALA A 43 0.21 5.62 41.04
N VAL A 44 -0.18 4.35 41.08
CA VAL A 44 0.69 3.28 40.59
C VAL A 44 0.85 3.59 39.10
N ASP A 45 2.01 4.12 38.74
CA ASP A 45 2.42 4.41 37.38
C ASP A 45 2.61 3.07 36.65
N SER A 46 1.48 2.48 36.30
CA SER A 46 1.40 1.23 35.57
C SER A 46 1.56 1.58 34.09
N SER A 47 2.53 0.94 33.45
CA SER A 47 2.75 1.06 32.01
C SER A 47 2.46 -0.28 31.35
N VAL A 48 1.89 -0.22 30.14
CA VAL A 48 1.59 -1.38 29.31
C VAL A 48 2.29 -1.25 27.95
N PRO A 49 2.88 -2.35 27.43
CA PRO A 49 3.54 -2.33 26.14
C PRO A 49 2.53 -2.43 24.99
N VAL A 50 2.64 -1.53 24.01
CA VAL A 50 1.90 -1.60 22.76
C VAL A 50 2.88 -1.78 21.61
N MET A 51 2.64 -2.77 20.76
CA MET A 51 3.40 -3.00 19.54
C MET A 51 2.59 -2.53 18.33
N LEU A 52 3.21 -1.69 17.51
CA LEU A 52 2.70 -1.27 16.21
C LEU A 52 3.55 -1.91 15.13
N ASP A 53 2.92 -2.61 14.19
CA ASP A 53 3.59 -3.22 13.06
C ASP A 53 2.80 -3.01 11.77
N THR A 54 3.41 -3.35 10.65
CA THR A 54 2.77 -3.37 9.34
C THR A 54 3.00 -4.72 8.68
N ASN A 55 2.09 -5.12 7.80
CA ASN A 55 2.28 -6.26 6.92
C ASN A 55 2.13 -5.79 5.47
N PRO A 56 3.22 -5.75 4.67
CA PRO A 56 4.59 -6.13 5.02
C PRO A 56 5.23 -5.20 6.05
N THR A 57 6.23 -5.70 6.78
CA THR A 57 6.96 -4.91 7.79
C THR A 57 7.85 -3.84 7.13
N GLY A 58 8.20 -2.78 7.86
CA GLY A 58 9.00 -1.67 7.34
C GLY A 58 8.21 -0.56 6.67
N LEU A 59 6.88 -0.57 6.73
CA LEU A 59 6.04 0.53 6.24
C LEU A 59 5.88 1.62 7.31
N GLN A 60 5.50 2.81 6.85
CA GLN A 60 5.38 3.99 7.70
C GLN A 60 4.04 4.01 8.45
N LEU A 61 4.08 4.29 9.75
CA LEU A 61 2.93 4.64 10.56
C LEU A 61 3.11 6.06 11.14
N ALA A 62 2.08 6.60 11.77
CA ALA A 62 2.16 7.80 12.59
C ALA A 62 1.48 7.56 13.93
N LEU A 63 2.24 7.61 15.03
CA LEU A 63 1.74 7.55 16.40
C LEU A 63 1.58 8.98 16.94
N ASP A 64 0.37 9.35 17.31
CA ASP A 64 -0.01 10.70 17.75
C ASP A 64 0.47 11.80 16.79
N GLY A 65 0.37 11.50 15.49
CA GLY A 65 0.83 12.37 14.41
C GLY A 65 2.34 12.36 14.15
N SER A 66 3.13 11.67 14.97
CA SER A 66 4.59 11.55 14.80
C SER A 66 4.92 10.36 13.89
N PRO A 67 5.63 10.56 12.76
CA PRO A 67 5.94 9.49 11.83
C PRO A 67 6.95 8.50 12.42
N MET A 68 6.77 7.22 12.10
CA MET A 68 7.61 6.11 12.55
C MET A 68 7.63 4.99 11.49
N ILE A 69 8.68 4.16 11.51
CA ILE A 69 8.78 2.97 10.65
C ILE A 69 8.52 1.72 11.51
N ALA A 70 7.52 0.93 11.14
CA ALA A 70 7.18 -0.33 11.80
C ALA A 70 8.26 -1.41 11.58
N PRO A 71 8.46 -2.35 12.54
CA PRO A 71 7.74 -2.47 13.80
C PRO A 71 8.33 -1.56 14.88
N GLN A 72 7.50 -1.09 15.81
CA GLN A 72 7.95 -0.38 17.00
C GLN A 72 7.14 -0.83 18.21
N THR A 73 7.79 -0.89 19.36
CA THR A 73 7.12 -1.13 20.65
C THR A 73 7.36 0.07 21.55
N PHE A 74 6.30 0.55 22.18
CA PHE A 74 6.39 1.62 23.17
C PHE A 74 5.58 1.24 24.41
N ASN A 75 5.95 1.81 25.56
CA ASN A 75 5.18 1.67 26.79
C ASN A 75 4.37 2.93 27.00
N CYS A 76 3.07 2.79 27.24
CA CYS A 76 2.17 3.89 27.56
C CYS A 76 1.56 3.70 28.94
N GLN A 77 1.20 4.82 29.57
CA GLN A 77 0.55 4.83 30.87
C GLN A 77 -0.84 4.20 30.78
N VAL A 78 -1.20 3.35 31.74
CA VAL A 78 -2.53 2.76 31.77
C VAL A 78 -3.62 3.84 31.82
N GLY A 79 -4.61 3.72 30.95
CA GLY A 79 -5.73 4.65 30.77
C GLY A 79 -5.44 5.83 29.83
N SER A 80 -4.21 6.01 29.33
CA SER A 80 -3.95 7.01 28.30
C SER A 80 -4.61 6.62 26.97
N THR A 81 -4.95 7.61 26.16
CA THR A 81 -5.47 7.40 24.79
C THR A 81 -4.42 7.88 23.81
N HIS A 82 -4.18 7.06 22.79
CA HIS A 82 -3.28 7.35 21.69
C HIS A 82 -4.01 7.17 20.37
N SER A 83 -3.46 7.75 19.30
CA SER A 83 -3.93 7.55 17.93
C SER A 83 -2.82 6.98 17.07
N VAL A 84 -3.18 6.06 16.18
CA VAL A 84 -2.28 5.58 15.13
C VAL A 84 -2.97 5.74 13.79
N ASP A 85 -2.20 6.19 12.80
CA ASP A 85 -2.64 6.34 11.41
C ASP A 85 -1.54 5.86 10.47
N THR A 86 -1.88 5.75 9.19
CA THR A 86 -0.96 5.47 8.11
C THR A 86 -1.32 6.25 6.86
N SER A 87 -0.30 6.73 6.16
CA SER A 87 -0.47 7.18 4.78
C SER A 87 -0.78 5.99 3.87
N SER A 88 -1.59 6.23 2.84
CA SER A 88 -1.84 5.25 1.79
C SER A 88 -2.36 5.96 0.54
N PRO A 89 -1.83 5.64 -0.65
CA PRO A 89 -0.79 4.62 -0.89
C PRO A 89 0.59 5.01 -0.34
N GLN A 90 1.40 4.00 0.02
CA GLN A 90 2.84 4.15 0.30
C GLN A 90 3.67 3.62 -0.87
N ALA A 91 4.91 4.09 -1.02
CA ALA A 91 5.80 3.63 -2.09
C ALA A 91 6.15 2.14 -1.95
N GLY A 92 6.14 1.39 -3.06
CA GLY A 92 6.44 -0.05 -3.11
C GLY A 92 7.84 -0.39 -3.62
N GLY A 93 8.81 0.50 -3.42
CA GLY A 93 10.20 0.34 -3.88
C GLY A 93 10.49 0.81 -5.32
N SER A 94 9.46 1.01 -6.15
CA SER A 94 9.55 1.64 -7.48
C SER A 94 8.38 2.59 -7.72
N SER A 95 8.43 3.40 -8.78
CA SER A 95 7.31 4.26 -9.20
C SER A 95 6.10 3.48 -9.74
N SER A 96 6.29 2.20 -10.09
CA SER A 96 5.26 1.29 -10.62
C SER A 96 4.72 0.32 -9.57
N ARG A 97 5.10 0.48 -8.30
CA ARG A 97 4.60 -0.34 -7.19
C ARG A 97 4.18 0.55 -6.02
N ARG A 98 3.08 0.19 -5.36
CA ARG A 98 2.59 0.89 -4.17
C ARG A 98 1.91 -0.06 -3.18
N TRP A 99 1.92 0.31 -1.91
CA TRP A 99 1.19 -0.39 -0.85
C TRP A 99 -0.09 0.38 -0.52
N VAL A 100 -1.24 -0.27 -0.62
CA VAL A 100 -2.53 0.29 -0.26
C VAL A 100 -3.01 -0.33 1.05
N PHE A 101 -3.38 0.52 2.00
CA PHE A 101 -3.91 0.05 3.28
C PHE A 101 -5.22 -0.70 3.04
N SER A 102 -5.33 -1.89 3.62
CA SER A 102 -6.54 -2.71 3.59
C SER A 102 -7.32 -2.56 4.89
N ARG A 103 -6.70 -2.89 6.02
CA ARG A 103 -7.32 -2.89 7.36
C ARG A 103 -6.27 -3.05 8.45
N TRP A 104 -6.69 -2.90 9.70
CA TRP A 104 -5.94 -3.35 10.87
C TRP A 104 -6.23 -4.82 11.21
N SER A 105 -5.30 -5.49 11.89
CA SER A 105 -5.39 -6.90 12.29
C SER A 105 -6.57 -7.25 13.21
N ASP A 106 -7.15 -6.25 13.87
CA ASP A 106 -8.36 -6.38 14.69
C ASP A 106 -9.65 -6.05 13.93
N GLY A 107 -9.57 -5.94 12.60
CA GLY A 107 -10.71 -5.73 11.71
C GLY A 107 -11.10 -4.28 11.50
N TYR A 108 -10.39 -3.31 12.08
CA TYR A 108 -10.67 -1.89 11.88
C TYR A 108 -10.33 -1.46 10.44
N SER A 109 -11.30 -0.94 9.70
CA SER A 109 -11.15 -0.61 8.26
C SER A 109 -10.72 0.82 7.97
N GLN A 110 -10.74 1.70 8.98
CA GLN A 110 -10.23 3.06 8.81
C GLN A 110 -8.71 3.06 9.03
N ARG A 111 -8.00 3.85 8.23
CA ARG A 111 -6.56 4.06 8.34
C ARG A 111 -6.16 4.62 9.71
N ALA A 112 -6.82 5.71 10.09
CA ALA A 112 -6.66 6.33 11.40
C ALA A 112 -7.57 5.67 12.43
N ARG A 113 -7.04 5.48 13.65
CA ARG A 113 -7.78 4.96 14.80
C ARG A 113 -7.21 5.46 16.12
N SER A 114 -8.04 5.48 17.16
CA SER A 114 -7.62 5.67 18.54
C SER A 114 -7.65 4.35 19.32
N PHE A 115 -6.80 4.22 20.32
CA PHE A 115 -6.84 3.12 21.28
C PHE A 115 -6.49 3.62 22.68
N VAL A 116 -6.98 2.90 23.69
CA VAL A 116 -6.65 3.13 25.10
C VAL A 116 -5.59 2.13 25.49
N CYS A 117 -4.60 2.57 26.25
CA CYS A 117 -3.58 1.70 26.83
C CYS A 117 -4.13 1.06 28.11
N ASP A 118 -4.71 -0.13 28.02
CA ASP A 118 -5.26 -0.88 29.15
C ASP A 118 -4.57 -2.23 29.36
N VAL A 119 -4.23 -2.90 28.26
CA VAL A 119 -3.52 -4.18 28.23
C VAL A 119 -2.42 -4.17 27.16
N ALA A 120 -1.49 -5.10 27.28
CA ALA A 120 -0.51 -5.34 26.23
C ALA A 120 -1.22 -5.76 24.93
N VAL A 121 -0.94 -5.09 23.83
CA VAL A 121 -1.63 -5.32 22.55
C VAL A 121 -0.70 -5.08 21.35
N THR A 122 -0.99 -5.77 20.26
CA THR A 122 -0.30 -5.59 18.97
C THR A 122 -1.32 -5.15 17.92
N TYR A 123 -1.06 -4.03 17.27
CA TYR A 123 -1.82 -3.55 16.12
C TYR A 123 -0.96 -3.69 14.87
N VAL A 124 -1.45 -4.47 13.90
CA VAL A 124 -0.78 -4.62 12.60
C VAL A 124 -1.64 -3.96 11.53
N ALA A 125 -1.09 -2.98 10.81
CA ALA A 125 -1.74 -2.45 9.61
C ALA A 125 -1.42 -3.37 8.41
N GLU A 126 -2.45 -3.95 7.81
CA GLU A 126 -2.35 -4.81 6.64
C GLU A 126 -2.43 -3.97 5.35
N PHE A 127 -1.49 -4.19 4.45
CA PHE A 127 -1.43 -3.56 3.14
C PHE A 127 -1.48 -4.59 2.02
N ILE A 128 -2.05 -4.19 0.90
CA ILE A 128 -2.04 -4.94 -0.36
C ILE A 128 -1.09 -4.24 -1.32
N GLN A 129 -0.22 -5.01 -1.98
CA GLN A 129 0.63 -4.47 -3.03
C GLN A 129 -0.23 -4.22 -4.27
N GLN A 130 -0.04 -3.07 -4.90
CA GLN A 130 -0.53 -2.79 -6.24
C GLN A 130 0.64 -2.56 -7.19
N SER A 131 0.49 -3.05 -8.42
CA SER A 131 1.42 -2.87 -9.52
C SER A 131 0.74 -2.03 -10.61
N LEU A 132 1.52 -1.18 -11.27
CA LEU A 132 1.05 -0.37 -12.40
C LEU A 132 1.18 -1.19 -13.69
N LEU A 133 0.07 -1.36 -14.41
CA LEU A 133 0.05 -1.98 -15.72
C LEU A 133 -0.40 -0.96 -16.77
N THR A 134 0.33 -0.88 -17.88
CA THR A 134 0.03 0.07 -18.95
C THR A 134 -0.32 -0.66 -20.24
N PHE A 135 -1.43 -0.27 -20.85
CA PHE A 135 -1.89 -0.81 -22.12
C PHE A 135 -1.90 0.29 -23.17
N ASP A 136 -1.18 0.05 -24.26
CA ASP A 136 -1.10 0.94 -25.41
C ASP A 136 -1.62 0.25 -26.69
N THR A 137 -1.69 1.01 -27.77
CA THR A 137 -2.17 0.55 -29.07
C THR A 137 -1.22 1.01 -30.18
N SER A 138 -1.07 0.18 -31.21
CA SER A 138 -0.37 0.54 -32.44
C SER A 138 -1.27 0.21 -33.62
N PRO A 139 -1.82 1.21 -34.34
CA PRO A 139 -1.63 2.66 -34.16
C PRO A 139 -2.13 3.21 -32.81
N PRO A 140 -1.58 4.36 -32.33
CA PRO A 140 -1.93 4.93 -31.03
C PRO A 140 -3.33 5.56 -31.02
N GLY A 141 -3.90 5.70 -29.81
CA GLY A 141 -5.19 6.37 -29.60
C GLY A 141 -6.42 5.50 -29.89
N LEU A 142 -6.24 4.19 -30.03
CA LEU A 142 -7.35 3.25 -30.15
C LEU A 142 -7.92 2.87 -28.78
N MET A 143 -9.08 2.21 -28.79
CA MET A 143 -9.77 1.81 -27.55
C MET A 143 -9.30 0.43 -27.10
N ILE A 144 -9.24 0.26 -25.78
CA ILE A 144 -9.19 -1.03 -25.11
C ILE A 144 -10.42 -1.15 -24.21
N GLU A 145 -10.79 -2.38 -23.86
CA GLU A 145 -11.78 -2.67 -22.83
C GLU A 145 -11.10 -3.38 -21.66
N GLU A 146 -11.35 -2.95 -20.44
CA GLU A 146 -10.92 -3.61 -19.20
C GLU A 146 -12.15 -3.96 -18.39
N ASP A 147 -12.33 -5.26 -18.10
CA ASP A 147 -13.45 -5.82 -17.34
C ASP A 147 -14.84 -5.26 -17.75
N GLY A 148 -15.05 -5.07 -19.06
CA GLY A 148 -16.31 -4.57 -19.63
C GLY A 148 -16.40 -3.05 -19.77
N THR A 149 -15.36 -2.30 -19.41
CA THR A 149 -15.31 -0.83 -19.48
C THR A 149 -14.32 -0.36 -20.53
N LEU A 150 -14.74 0.56 -21.40
CA LEU A 150 -13.91 1.10 -22.48
C LEU A 150 -13.00 2.24 -22.00
N PHE A 151 -11.74 2.20 -22.43
CA PHE A 151 -10.72 3.23 -22.18
C PHE A 151 -9.97 3.57 -23.46
N ALA A 152 -9.54 4.83 -23.59
CA ALA A 152 -8.65 5.25 -24.66
C ALA A 152 -7.19 4.95 -24.28
N ALA A 153 -6.44 4.35 -25.19
CA ALA A 153 -5.02 4.07 -24.99
C ALA A 153 -4.12 5.29 -25.30
N PRO A 154 -2.97 5.45 -24.62
CA PRO A 154 -2.46 4.58 -23.56
C PRO A 154 -3.25 4.75 -22.25
N GLN A 155 -3.53 3.65 -21.57
CA GLN A 155 -4.25 3.61 -20.30
C GLN A 155 -3.45 2.82 -19.27
N ALA A 156 -3.35 3.34 -18.05
CA ALA A 156 -2.63 2.70 -16.95
C ALA A 156 -3.57 2.36 -15.79
N PHE A 157 -3.40 1.17 -15.22
CA PHE A 157 -4.20 0.66 -14.12
C PHE A 157 -3.33 0.25 -12.93
N TRP A 158 -3.78 0.58 -11.73
CA TRP A 158 -3.18 0.09 -10.50
C TRP A 158 -3.95 -1.12 -10.01
N TRP A 159 -3.48 -2.31 -10.38
CA TRP A 159 -4.12 -3.56 -9.99
C TRP A 159 -3.46 -4.17 -8.76
N GLU A 160 -4.26 -4.85 -7.95
CA GLU A 160 -3.78 -5.57 -6.76
C GLU A 160 -3.03 -6.83 -7.17
N GLU A 161 -1.89 -7.09 -6.53
CA GLU A 161 -1.09 -8.27 -6.82
C GLU A 161 -1.91 -9.55 -6.58
N GLY A 162 -1.87 -10.49 -7.54
CA GLY A 162 -2.62 -11.75 -7.53
C GLY A 162 -4.03 -11.67 -8.11
N THR A 163 -4.55 -10.49 -8.47
CA THR A 163 -5.83 -10.35 -9.17
C THR A 163 -5.73 -10.75 -10.64
N VAL A 164 -6.88 -11.05 -11.25
CA VAL A 164 -7.00 -11.38 -12.67
C VAL A 164 -7.94 -10.40 -13.34
N HIS A 165 -7.48 -9.78 -14.42
CA HIS A 165 -8.24 -8.81 -15.21
C HIS A 165 -8.33 -9.25 -16.67
N SER A 166 -9.46 -8.98 -17.31
CA SER A 166 -9.69 -9.25 -18.73
C SER A 166 -9.52 -7.97 -19.53
N VAL A 167 -8.54 -7.95 -20.45
CA VAL A 167 -8.31 -6.83 -21.36
C VAL A 167 -8.58 -7.23 -22.79
N MET A 168 -9.43 -6.47 -23.48
CA MET A 168 -9.74 -6.62 -24.89
C MET A 168 -9.16 -5.46 -25.71
N CYS A 169 -8.46 -5.77 -26.78
CA CYS A 169 -8.13 -4.81 -27.83
C CYS A 169 -9.35 -4.65 -28.74
N VAL A 170 -9.94 -3.45 -28.81
CA VAL A 170 -11.20 -3.22 -29.52
C VAL A 170 -10.94 -2.88 -30.99
N ASP A 171 -11.51 -3.65 -31.91
CA ASP A 171 -11.41 -3.38 -33.34
C ASP A 171 -12.03 -2.02 -33.71
N PRO A 172 -11.25 -1.07 -34.27
CA PRO A 172 -11.79 0.21 -34.66
C PRO A 172 -12.68 0.10 -35.93
N PRO A 173 -13.62 1.04 -36.15
CA PRO A 173 -14.45 1.06 -37.35
C PRO A 173 -13.70 1.26 -38.67
N SER A 174 -12.40 1.56 -38.63
CA SER A 174 -11.54 1.86 -39.78
C SER A 174 -11.16 0.63 -40.62
N GLY A 175 -11.67 -0.55 -40.29
CA GLY A 175 -11.34 -1.81 -40.97
C GLY A 175 -9.99 -2.39 -40.56
N TRP A 176 -9.37 -1.87 -39.50
CA TRP A 176 -8.24 -2.50 -38.83
C TRP A 176 -8.76 -3.49 -37.80
N THR A 177 -8.08 -4.62 -37.65
CA THR A 177 -8.40 -5.61 -36.62
C THR A 177 -7.17 -5.91 -35.79
N PHE A 178 -7.38 -6.23 -34.52
CA PHE A 178 -6.33 -6.75 -33.64
C PHE A 178 -5.67 -7.97 -34.31
N GLN A 179 -4.34 -7.99 -34.31
CA GLN A 179 -3.55 -9.09 -34.87
C GLN A 179 -2.91 -9.90 -33.74
N HIS A 180 -2.17 -9.22 -32.88
CA HIS A 180 -1.48 -9.82 -31.75
C HIS A 180 -1.08 -8.74 -30.73
N TRP A 181 -0.76 -9.18 -29.52
CA TRP A 181 -0.06 -8.38 -28.52
C TRP A 181 1.42 -8.23 -28.92
N ASP A 182 2.12 -7.26 -28.37
CA ASP A 182 3.56 -7.04 -28.58
C ASP A 182 4.45 -8.23 -28.17
N ASP A 183 3.95 -9.13 -27.32
CA ASP A 183 4.61 -10.40 -26.98
C ASP A 183 4.25 -11.56 -27.93
N GLY A 184 3.56 -11.28 -29.04
CA GLY A 184 3.21 -12.23 -30.10
C GLY A 184 1.97 -13.10 -29.82
N ARG A 185 1.32 -12.91 -28.67
CA ARG A 185 0.09 -13.62 -28.29
C ARG A 185 -1.13 -13.10 -29.06
N THR A 186 -2.13 -13.96 -29.28
CA THR A 186 -3.29 -13.64 -30.15
C THR A 186 -4.63 -13.73 -29.42
N GLU A 187 -4.62 -14.07 -28.14
CA GLU A 187 -5.80 -14.10 -27.29
C GLU A 187 -6.41 -12.70 -27.17
N ASN A 188 -7.70 -12.56 -27.51
CA ASN A 188 -8.45 -11.32 -27.37
C ASN A 188 -9.94 -11.64 -27.10
N PRO A 189 -10.49 -11.34 -25.91
CA PRO A 189 -9.81 -10.73 -24.76
C PRO A 189 -8.71 -11.63 -24.17
N ARG A 190 -7.74 -11.00 -23.51
CA ARG A 190 -6.65 -11.66 -22.79
C ARG A 190 -6.79 -11.48 -21.30
N LEU A 191 -6.56 -12.57 -20.56
CA LEU A 191 -6.46 -12.53 -19.11
C LEU A 191 -5.04 -12.19 -18.66
N PHE A 192 -4.95 -11.23 -17.75
CA PHE A 192 -3.71 -10.81 -17.09
C PHE A 192 -3.79 -11.16 -15.62
N VAL A 193 -2.77 -11.87 -15.12
CA VAL A 193 -2.60 -12.12 -13.69
C VAL A 193 -1.58 -11.11 -13.18
N THR A 194 -1.96 -10.26 -12.23
CA THR A 194 -1.07 -9.22 -11.70
C THR A 194 0.05 -9.85 -10.87
N SER A 195 1.23 -10.02 -11.45
CA SER A 195 2.44 -10.52 -10.76
C SER A 195 3.59 -9.50 -10.74
N GLY A 196 3.28 -8.26 -11.06
CA GLY A 196 4.21 -7.15 -11.13
C GLY A 196 3.79 -6.11 -12.17
N PRO A 197 4.57 -5.03 -12.32
CA PRO A 197 4.36 -4.06 -13.37
C PRO A 197 4.54 -4.69 -14.75
N GLU A 198 3.67 -4.35 -15.69
CA GLU A 198 3.68 -4.89 -17.04
C GLU A 198 3.15 -3.85 -18.03
N ASP A 199 3.85 -3.68 -19.14
CA ASP A 199 3.40 -2.83 -20.24
C ASP A 199 3.09 -3.73 -21.44
N ARG A 200 1.96 -3.48 -22.11
CA ARG A 200 1.51 -4.24 -23.28
C ARG A 200 0.96 -3.33 -24.35
N THR A 201 1.15 -3.74 -25.60
CA THR A 201 0.65 -3.00 -26.76
C THR A 201 -0.20 -3.90 -27.64
N CYS A 202 -1.43 -3.47 -27.94
CA CYS A 202 -2.26 -4.08 -28.98
C CYS A 202 -1.69 -3.71 -30.36
N ILE A 203 -1.31 -4.70 -31.17
CA ILE A 203 -0.86 -4.49 -32.55
C ILE A 203 -2.01 -4.75 -33.51
N TYR A 204 -2.40 -3.74 -34.27
CA TYR A 204 -3.45 -3.81 -35.28
C TYR A 204 -2.87 -3.92 -36.69
N GLY A 205 -3.65 -4.51 -37.59
CA GLY A 205 -3.34 -4.61 -39.02
C GLY A 205 -4.60 -4.49 -39.86
N PRO A 206 -4.49 -4.44 -41.20
CA PRO A 206 -5.64 -4.46 -42.08
C PRO A 206 -6.50 -5.70 -41.81
N GLY A 207 -7.80 -5.50 -41.61
CA GLY A 207 -8.74 -6.59 -41.50
C GLY A 207 -8.79 -7.43 -42.78
N PRO A 208 -9.25 -8.69 -42.71
CA PRO A 208 -9.39 -9.52 -43.88
C PRO A 208 -10.29 -8.84 -44.91
N VAL A 209 -9.76 -8.65 -46.12
CA VAL A 209 -10.55 -8.11 -47.24
C VAL A 209 -11.51 -9.22 -47.70
N PRO A 210 -12.84 -9.04 -47.64
CA PRO A 210 -13.75 -10.04 -48.17
C PRO A 210 -13.52 -10.19 -49.67
N ILE A 211 -13.05 -11.36 -50.08
CA ILE A 211 -12.95 -11.72 -51.50
C ILE A 211 -14.36 -12.06 -51.97
N TYR A 212 -15.05 -11.10 -52.59
CA TYR A 212 -16.27 -11.38 -53.32
C TYR A 212 -15.90 -12.08 -54.62
N ALA A 213 -16.18 -13.38 -54.72
CA ALA A 213 -16.05 -14.12 -55.97
C ALA A 213 -17.08 -13.57 -56.98
N THR A 214 -16.70 -12.55 -57.73
CA THR A 214 -17.47 -12.02 -58.86
C THR A 214 -16.91 -12.64 -60.14
N GLY A 215 -17.27 -13.92 -60.33
CA GLY A 215 -17.00 -14.65 -61.56
C GLY A 215 -18.21 -15.51 -61.92
N PRO A 216 -18.42 -15.86 -63.21
CA PRO A 216 -19.40 -16.87 -63.56
C PRO A 216 -19.11 -18.14 -62.75
N ARG A 217 -20.15 -18.85 -62.33
CA ARG A 217 -20.02 -20.12 -61.60
C ARG A 217 -19.15 -21.07 -62.41
N HIS A 218 -17.86 -21.12 -62.11
CA HIS A 218 -17.01 -22.22 -62.53
C HIS A 218 -17.14 -23.29 -61.45
N ASN A 219 -17.57 -24.49 -61.85
CA ASN A 219 -17.54 -25.65 -60.97
C ASN A 219 -16.09 -25.85 -60.52
N LEU A 220 -15.83 -25.58 -59.24
CA LEU A 220 -14.57 -25.96 -58.60
C LEU A 220 -14.55 -27.48 -58.52
N THR A 221 -13.83 -28.10 -59.43
CA THR A 221 -13.58 -29.54 -59.34
C THR A 221 -12.42 -29.72 -58.38
N VAL A 222 -12.71 -30.11 -57.14
CA VAL A 222 -11.66 -30.53 -56.19
C VAL A 222 -11.13 -31.87 -56.67
N THR A 223 -10.08 -31.86 -57.50
CA THR A 223 -9.26 -33.06 -57.69
C THR A 223 -8.46 -33.27 -56.41
N ARG A 224 -8.86 -34.26 -55.59
CA ARG A 224 -8.00 -34.77 -54.52
C ARG A 224 -6.66 -35.15 -55.16
N GLY A 225 -5.60 -34.42 -54.84
CA GLY A 225 -4.23 -34.84 -55.14
C GLY A 225 -4.02 -36.24 -54.56
N ALA A 226 -3.62 -37.19 -55.39
CA ALA A 226 -3.31 -38.54 -54.94
C ALA A 226 -2.18 -38.48 -53.92
N TRP A 227 -2.35 -39.19 -52.80
CA TRP A 227 -1.33 -39.38 -51.78
C TRP A 227 -0.12 -40.09 -52.41
N ASP A 228 1.05 -39.42 -52.43
CA ASP A 228 2.33 -40.07 -52.78
C ASP A 228 3.01 -40.57 -51.49
N PRO A 229 3.05 -41.90 -51.24
CA PRO A 229 3.70 -42.47 -50.07
C PRO A 229 5.19 -42.14 -49.94
N ARG A 230 5.86 -41.70 -51.01
CA ARG A 230 7.32 -41.52 -51.04
C ARG A 230 7.79 -40.20 -50.45
N ALA A 231 6.90 -39.22 -50.24
CA ALA A 231 7.26 -37.90 -49.71
C ALA A 231 7.28 -37.83 -48.17
N ALA A 232 6.85 -38.88 -47.46
CA ALA A 232 6.65 -38.87 -46.01
C ALA A 232 7.84 -39.40 -45.18
N ALA A 233 9.08 -39.16 -45.61
CA ALA A 233 10.26 -39.64 -44.90
C ALA A 233 11.24 -38.51 -44.60
N THR A 234 10.93 -37.61 -43.65
CA THR A 234 11.95 -37.09 -42.70
C THR A 234 11.49 -36.18 -41.55
N THR A 235 10.24 -35.71 -41.42
CA THR A 235 9.89 -34.84 -40.28
C THR A 235 8.61 -35.29 -39.57
N THR A 236 8.72 -35.43 -38.24
CA THR A 236 7.60 -35.66 -37.32
C THR A 236 7.39 -34.40 -36.47
N PRO A 237 6.14 -33.93 -36.30
CA PRO A 237 4.90 -34.38 -36.93
C PRO A 237 4.78 -33.94 -38.41
N PRO A 238 4.01 -34.67 -39.25
CA PRO A 238 3.83 -34.34 -40.67
C PRO A 238 3.01 -33.06 -40.85
N VAL A 239 3.59 -32.07 -41.54
CA VAL A 239 2.87 -30.88 -42.00
C VAL A 239 2.21 -31.20 -43.34
N ALA A 240 0.88 -31.19 -43.39
CA ALA A 240 0.15 -31.24 -44.66
C ALA A 240 0.21 -29.84 -45.30
N ILE A 241 1.05 -29.68 -46.33
CA ILE A 241 1.09 -28.47 -47.14
C ILE A 241 0.08 -28.64 -48.28
N TRP A 242 -0.97 -27.84 -48.26
CA TRP A 242 -1.96 -27.78 -49.34
C TRP A 242 -1.55 -26.69 -50.34
N TRP A 243 -1.27 -27.08 -51.58
CA TRP A 243 -1.11 -26.15 -52.68
C TRP A 243 -2.47 -25.95 -53.36
N LEU A 244 -2.87 -24.70 -53.55
CA LEU A 244 -4.01 -24.35 -54.40
C LEU A 244 -3.49 -24.12 -55.81
N ASP A 245 -3.50 -25.15 -56.66
CA ASP A 245 -3.17 -24.99 -58.07
C ASP A 245 -4.36 -24.37 -58.83
N LEU A 246 -4.23 -23.09 -59.17
CA LEU A 246 -5.13 -22.42 -60.09
C LEU A 246 -4.78 -22.83 -61.53
N ALA A 247 -5.45 -23.84 -62.07
CA ALA A 247 -5.37 -24.14 -63.48
C ALA A 247 -6.10 -23.03 -64.28
N LEU A 248 -5.34 -22.16 -64.94
CA LEU A 248 -5.91 -21.25 -65.94
C LEU A 248 -6.40 -22.09 -67.15
N PRO A 249 -7.62 -21.85 -67.67
CA PRO A 249 -8.13 -22.62 -68.79
C PRO A 249 -7.24 -22.40 -70.03
N GLY A 250 -6.75 -23.51 -70.58
CA GLY A 250 -5.85 -23.52 -71.73
C GLY A 250 -6.41 -22.73 -72.92
N ARG A 251 -5.59 -21.84 -73.48
CA ARG A 251 -5.84 -21.28 -74.81
C ARG A 251 -5.89 -22.46 -75.79
N ARG A 252 -7.07 -22.69 -76.38
CA ARG A 252 -7.16 -23.50 -77.60
C ARG A 252 -6.44 -22.74 -78.71
N ALA A 253 -5.53 -23.42 -79.39
CA ALA A 253 -4.93 -22.99 -80.65
C ALA A 253 -5.99 -22.91 -81.76
#